data_AF-A0A954JJ01-F1
#
_entry.id   AF-A0A954JJ01-F1
#
_cell.length_a   1.000
_cell.length_b   1.000
_cell.length_c   1.000
_cell.angle_alpha   90.00
_cell.angle_beta   90.00
_cell.angle_gamma   90.00
#
_symmetry.space_group_name_H-M   'P 1'
#
loop_
_entity.id
_entity.type
_entity.pdbx_description
1 polymer ?
#
loop_
_entity_poly.entity_id
_entity_poly.type
_entity_poly.pdbx_seq_one_letter_code
_entity_poly.pdbx_strand_id
1 'polypeptide(L)'
;YYSFATSNGSGPASANIDPQSWDAAPGWGWGTALLPYLDQAPLSNQLDSAQPIWAPQHASGIAMTLPVFLCPSATGGDEPFTVQDAAGNPLLIGGSSVLLGRSHYVASHGQESCWGDCGSSLTGLVFTDIYSGTTRTVNINGNAGVVADGPFYRNSATRFRDMTDGTSTTILLGEHSSRL
;
A
#
# COMPACT_ATOMS: atom_id res chain seq x y z
N TYR A 1 0.45 -2.94 -3.61
CA TYR A 1 -0.88 -2.69 -3.01
C TYR A 1 -1.92 -3.00 -4.06
N TYR A 2 -2.90 -3.86 -3.77
CA TYR A 2 -3.95 -4.25 -4.71
C TYR A 2 -5.30 -3.68 -4.28
N SER A 3 -5.93 -2.95 -5.18
CA SER A 3 -7.19 -2.23 -5.00
C SER A 3 -8.02 -2.32 -6.27
N PHE A 4 -9.35 -2.27 -6.17
CA PHE A 4 -10.20 -2.17 -7.34
C PHE A 4 -9.81 -0.94 -8.19
N ALA A 5 -9.56 -1.15 -9.48
CA ALA A 5 -9.16 -0.08 -10.38
C ALA A 5 -10.36 0.80 -10.77
N THR A 6 -10.23 2.12 -10.57
CA THR A 6 -11.22 3.11 -10.99
C THR A 6 -10.53 4.39 -11.43
N SER A 7 -11.15 5.10 -12.38
CA SER A 7 -10.68 6.39 -12.88
C SER A 7 -11.65 7.54 -12.61
N ASN A 8 -12.77 7.25 -11.95
CA ASN A 8 -13.85 8.18 -11.69
C ASN A 8 -14.50 7.96 -10.30
N GLY A 9 -13.83 7.21 -9.42
CA GLY A 9 -14.34 6.84 -8.10
C GLY A 9 -15.56 5.91 -8.12
N SER A 10 -15.95 5.38 -9.28
CA SER A 10 -17.12 4.50 -9.42
C SER A 10 -16.71 3.04 -9.64
N GLY A 11 -17.56 2.12 -9.19
CA GLY A 11 -17.37 0.69 -9.30
C GLY A 11 -18.55 -0.08 -8.69
N PRO A 12 -18.50 -1.42 -8.67
CA PRO A 12 -19.53 -2.23 -8.02
C PRO A 12 -19.54 -1.95 -6.52
N ALA A 13 -20.71 -2.08 -5.87
CA ALA A 13 -20.84 -1.88 -4.43
C ALA A 13 -19.88 -2.76 -3.60
N SER A 14 -19.56 -3.95 -4.10
CA SER A 14 -18.59 -4.87 -3.49
C SER A 14 -17.16 -4.32 -3.41
N ALA A 15 -16.80 -3.34 -4.26
CA ALA A 15 -15.49 -2.70 -4.21
C ALA A 15 -15.34 -1.76 -3.00
N ASN A 16 -16.46 -1.29 -2.43
CA ASN A 16 -16.46 -0.37 -1.28
C ASN A 16 -15.44 0.77 -1.44
N ILE A 17 -15.55 1.50 -2.56
CA ILE A 17 -14.58 2.53 -2.96
C ILE A 17 -14.70 3.71 -2.01
N ASP A 18 -13.58 4.10 -1.40
CA ASP A 18 -13.49 5.33 -0.63
C ASP A 18 -13.66 6.55 -1.56
N PRO A 19 -14.58 7.48 -1.28
CA PRO A 19 -14.88 8.59 -2.16
C PRO A 19 -13.74 9.62 -2.27
N GLN A 20 -12.83 9.66 -1.30
CA GLN A 20 -11.72 10.61 -1.26
C GLN A 20 -10.45 10.02 -1.84
N SER A 21 -10.02 8.83 -1.42
CA SER A 21 -8.74 8.24 -1.84
C SER A 21 -8.87 7.28 -3.02
N TRP A 22 -10.09 6.84 -3.34
CA TRP A 22 -10.39 5.73 -4.26
C TRP A 22 -9.70 4.41 -3.89
N ASP A 23 -9.28 4.27 -2.62
CA ASP A 23 -8.92 2.96 -2.08
C ASP A 23 -10.15 2.07 -2.04
N ALA A 24 -9.97 0.80 -2.34
CA ALA A 24 -11.07 -0.12 -2.53
C ALA A 24 -10.65 -1.55 -2.20
N ALA A 25 -11.64 -2.41 -2.03
CA ALA A 25 -11.41 -3.84 -1.91
C ALA A 25 -10.63 -4.38 -3.12
N PRO A 26 -9.77 -5.40 -2.92
CA PRO A 26 -9.61 -6.15 -1.67
C PRO A 26 -8.59 -5.54 -0.69
N GLY A 27 -7.75 -4.59 -1.10
CA GLY A 27 -6.92 -3.79 -0.18
C GLY A 27 -5.58 -4.41 0.25
N TRP A 28 -5.06 -5.42 -0.45
CA TRP A 28 -3.88 -6.17 0.00
C TRP A 28 -2.56 -5.38 -0.13
N GLY A 29 -1.74 -5.42 0.92
CA GLY A 29 -0.42 -4.81 0.98
C GLY A 29 0.69 -5.62 0.31
N TRP A 30 1.87 -5.01 0.14
CA TRP A 30 3.04 -5.69 -0.44
C TRP A 30 3.57 -6.84 0.43
N GLY A 31 3.44 -6.73 1.76
CA GLY A 31 3.90 -7.76 2.70
C GLY A 31 3.21 -9.10 2.50
N THR A 32 1.92 -9.10 2.15
CA THR A 32 1.16 -10.33 1.84
C THR A 32 1.76 -11.09 0.67
N ALA A 33 2.26 -10.39 -0.36
CA ALA A 33 2.88 -11.01 -1.52
C ALA A 33 4.23 -11.68 -1.21
N LEU A 34 4.87 -11.32 -0.08
CA LEU A 34 6.13 -11.92 0.35
C LEU A 34 5.94 -13.16 1.23
N LEU A 35 4.78 -13.36 1.85
CA LEU A 35 4.56 -14.45 2.80
C LEU A 35 4.99 -15.84 2.31
N PRO A 36 4.72 -16.25 1.04
CA PRO A 36 5.18 -17.55 0.53
C PRO A 36 6.71 -17.72 0.52
N TYR A 37 7.46 -16.62 0.50
CA TYR A 37 8.93 -16.61 0.46
C TYR A 37 9.56 -16.42 1.84
N LEU A 38 8.75 -16.24 2.88
CA LEU A 38 9.19 -15.98 4.26
C LEU A 38 8.90 -17.15 5.21
N ASP A 39 8.70 -18.35 4.66
CA ASP A 39 8.26 -19.54 5.41
C ASP A 39 6.92 -19.33 6.15
N GLN A 40 6.11 -18.38 5.66
CA GLN A 40 4.78 -18.09 6.20
C GLN A 40 3.66 -18.73 5.37
N ALA A 41 3.92 -19.92 4.80
CA ALA A 41 2.93 -20.65 3.99
C ALA A 41 1.59 -20.90 4.72
N PRO A 42 1.56 -21.27 6.03
CA PRO A 42 0.30 -21.45 6.75
C PRO A 42 -0.53 -20.17 6.83
N LEU A 43 0.11 -19.02 7.04
CA LEU A 43 -0.57 -17.73 7.06
C LEU A 43 -1.01 -17.33 5.66
N SER A 44 -0.14 -17.47 4.66
CA SER A 44 -0.46 -17.16 3.26
C SER A 44 -1.67 -17.94 2.76
N ASN A 45 -1.83 -19.20 3.17
CA ASN A 45 -2.97 -20.04 2.76
C ASN A 45 -4.29 -19.65 3.45
N GLN A 46 -4.24 -18.89 4.54
CA GLN A 46 -5.45 -18.39 5.25
C GLN A 46 -5.95 -17.06 4.69
N LEU A 47 -5.10 -16.32 3.97
CA LEU A 47 -5.41 -14.99 3.44
C LEU A 47 -5.90 -15.12 1.99
N ASP A 48 -7.22 -15.16 1.81
CA ASP A 48 -7.83 -15.21 0.48
C ASP A 48 -7.76 -13.83 -0.19
N SER A 49 -6.86 -13.70 -1.17
CA SER A 49 -6.66 -12.45 -1.91
C SER A 49 -7.90 -11.97 -2.69
N ALA A 50 -8.87 -12.85 -2.96
CA ALA A 50 -10.12 -12.50 -3.64
C ALA A 50 -11.14 -11.83 -2.71
N GLN A 51 -10.93 -11.92 -1.39
CA GLN A 51 -11.77 -11.27 -0.39
C GLN A 51 -11.08 -10.03 0.19
N PRO A 52 -11.84 -9.05 0.70
CA PRO A 52 -11.26 -7.87 1.33
C PRO A 52 -10.40 -8.21 2.56
N ILE A 53 -9.37 -7.42 2.83
CA ILE A 53 -8.53 -7.60 4.02
C ILE A 53 -9.35 -7.56 5.32
N TRP A 54 -10.43 -6.79 5.37
CA TRP A 54 -11.29 -6.63 6.54
C TRP A 54 -12.39 -7.70 6.64
N ALA A 55 -12.39 -8.72 5.78
CA ALA A 55 -13.32 -9.83 5.91
C ALA A 55 -13.08 -10.58 7.24
N PRO A 56 -14.13 -10.99 7.98
CA PRO A 56 -13.98 -11.56 9.33
C PRO A 56 -13.02 -12.75 9.40
N GLN A 57 -12.96 -13.58 8.36
CA GLN A 57 -12.06 -14.72 8.29
C GLN A 57 -10.57 -14.36 8.30
N HIS A 58 -10.21 -13.12 7.94
CA HIS A 58 -8.83 -12.65 7.88
C HIS A 58 -8.38 -11.94 9.17
N ALA A 59 -9.29 -11.65 10.09
CA ALA A 59 -9.04 -10.76 11.22
C ALA A 59 -7.81 -11.17 12.07
N SER A 60 -7.64 -12.47 12.32
CA SER A 60 -6.45 -12.97 13.05
C SER A 60 -5.18 -12.94 12.21
N GLY A 61 -5.28 -13.24 10.91
CA GLY A 61 -4.13 -13.31 10.01
C GLY A 61 -3.53 -11.93 9.68
N ILE A 62 -4.38 -10.93 9.41
CA ILE A 62 -3.91 -9.57 9.09
C ILE A 62 -3.36 -8.84 10.32
N ALA A 63 -3.73 -9.26 11.54
CA ALA A 63 -3.23 -8.73 12.80
C ALA A 63 -1.99 -9.48 13.32
N MET A 64 -1.52 -10.52 12.63
CA MET A 64 -0.38 -11.31 13.08
C MET A 64 0.91 -10.49 13.04
N THR A 65 1.63 -10.45 14.17
CA THR A 65 2.96 -9.85 14.26
C THR A 65 4.00 -10.80 13.66
N LEU A 66 4.68 -10.34 12.61
CA LEU A 66 5.75 -11.08 11.96
C LEU A 66 7.09 -10.36 12.17
N PRO A 67 8.05 -10.95 12.92
CA PRO A 67 9.32 -10.29 13.23
C PRO A 67 10.09 -9.80 12.01
N VAL A 68 9.95 -10.46 10.86
CA VAL A 68 10.57 -10.06 9.59
C VAL A 68 10.14 -8.68 9.08
N PHE A 69 8.97 -8.19 9.50
CA PHE A 69 8.48 -6.85 9.18
C PHE A 69 8.82 -5.81 10.24
N LEU A 70 9.50 -6.20 11.32
CA LEU A 70 9.84 -5.31 12.43
C LEU A 70 11.34 -4.99 12.42
N CYS A 71 11.66 -3.70 12.41
CA CYS A 71 13.01 -3.25 12.68
C CYS A 71 13.30 -3.25 14.20
N PRO A 72 14.36 -3.91 14.69
CA PRO A 72 14.72 -3.92 16.11
C PRO A 72 15.06 -2.55 16.71
N SER A 73 15.45 -1.58 15.88
CA SER A 73 15.72 -0.19 16.31
C SER A 73 14.54 0.75 16.12
N ALA A 74 13.41 0.27 15.59
CA ALA A 74 12.22 1.09 15.48
C ALA A 74 11.67 1.41 16.87
N THR A 75 11.07 2.59 16.98
CA THR A 75 10.38 3.06 18.18
C THR A 75 8.88 3.14 17.88
N GLY A 76 8.06 3.08 18.93
CA GLY A 76 6.59 3.12 18.82
C GLY A 76 5.90 1.76 18.86
N GLY A 77 6.66 0.71 19.20
CA GLY A 77 6.16 -0.61 19.56
C GLY A 77 5.93 -1.52 18.37
N ASP A 78 5.79 -2.82 18.66
CA ASP A 78 5.65 -3.89 17.66
C ASP A 78 4.21 -4.38 17.53
N GLU A 79 3.34 -3.93 18.43
CA GLU A 79 1.97 -4.41 18.53
C GLU A 79 1.13 -3.99 17.32
N PRO A 80 0.16 -4.84 16.94
CA PRO A 80 -0.86 -4.49 15.95
C PRO A 80 -1.57 -3.18 16.33
N PHE A 81 -2.02 -2.45 15.33
CA PHE A 81 -2.67 -1.16 15.51
C PHE A 81 -4.05 -1.12 14.85
N THR A 82 -4.94 -0.38 15.49
CA THR A 82 -6.26 -0.10 14.93
C THR A 82 -6.10 0.96 13.84
N VAL A 83 -6.58 0.67 12.63
CA VAL A 83 -6.62 1.63 11.53
C VAL A 83 -7.51 2.80 11.95
N GLN A 84 -7.06 4.02 11.67
CA GLN A 84 -7.77 5.25 12.01
C GLN A 84 -8.20 5.99 10.75
N ASP A 85 -9.29 6.74 10.87
CA ASP A 85 -9.71 7.73 9.88
C ASP A 85 -8.85 9.02 9.96
N ALA A 86 -9.10 9.97 9.06
CA ALA A 86 -8.38 11.25 9.03
C ALA A 86 -8.59 12.11 10.29
N ALA A 87 -9.62 11.85 11.09
CA ALA A 87 -9.89 12.52 12.36
C ALA A 87 -9.26 11.79 13.56
N GLY A 88 -8.56 10.68 13.34
CA GLY A 88 -7.92 9.87 14.38
C GLY A 88 -8.87 8.89 15.10
N ASN A 89 -10.13 8.77 14.65
CA ASN A 89 -11.05 7.78 15.21
C ASN A 89 -10.80 6.40 14.58
N PRO A 90 -11.11 5.30 15.26
CA PRO A 90 -11.07 3.97 14.65
C PRO A 90 -11.88 3.93 13.34
N LEU A 91 -11.23 3.56 12.24
CA LEU A 91 -11.90 3.36 10.96
C LEU A 91 -12.85 2.16 11.06
N LEU A 92 -14.13 2.39 10.85
CA LEU A 92 -15.16 1.36 10.89
C LEU A 92 -15.55 0.94 9.47
N ILE A 93 -15.31 -0.31 9.11
CA ILE A 93 -15.77 -0.90 7.85
C ILE A 93 -16.84 -1.94 8.18
N GLY A 94 -18.05 -1.75 7.67
CA GLY A 94 -19.19 -2.61 8.02
C GLY A 94 -19.52 -2.61 9.52
N GLY A 95 -19.22 -1.52 10.23
CA GLY A 95 -19.43 -1.38 11.67
C GLY A 95 -18.37 -2.02 12.57
N SER A 96 -17.30 -2.60 11.99
CA SER A 96 -16.19 -3.20 12.74
C SER A 96 -14.89 -2.42 12.55
N SER A 97 -14.08 -2.30 13.59
CA SER A 97 -12.73 -1.75 13.47
C SER A 97 -11.79 -2.74 12.78
N VAL A 98 -10.77 -2.21 12.10
CA VAL A 98 -9.74 -3.02 11.44
C VAL A 98 -8.46 -2.96 12.25
N LEU A 99 -8.00 -4.11 12.75
CA LEU A 99 -6.71 -4.26 13.44
C LEU A 99 -5.69 -4.86 12.48
N LEU A 100 -4.56 -4.20 12.26
CA LEU A 100 -3.52 -4.64 11.34
C LEU A 100 -2.19 -4.86 12.07
N GLY A 101 -1.47 -5.89 11.65
CA GLY A 101 -0.10 -6.16 12.04
C GLY A 101 0.83 -5.05 11.55
N ARG A 102 1.88 -4.80 12.31
CA ARG A 102 2.80 -3.70 12.05
C ARG A 102 3.90 -4.10 11.08
N SER A 103 4.27 -3.15 10.23
CA SER A 103 5.52 -3.16 9.46
C SER A 103 6.28 -1.87 9.74
N HIS A 104 7.56 -2.00 10.08
CA HIS A 104 8.52 -0.89 10.15
C HIS A 104 9.19 -0.62 8.80
N TYR A 105 8.75 -1.30 7.75
CA TYR A 105 9.20 -1.10 6.38
C TYR A 105 8.06 -0.58 5.50
N VAL A 106 8.39 0.35 4.62
CA VAL A 106 7.46 1.00 3.67
C VAL A 106 7.92 0.72 2.24
N ALA A 107 6.96 0.57 1.33
CA ALA A 107 7.27 0.29 -0.06
C ALA A 107 7.66 1.56 -0.83
N SER A 108 8.67 1.45 -1.68
CA SER A 108 9.17 2.55 -2.49
C SER A 108 8.25 2.82 -3.69
N HIS A 109 7.56 3.96 -3.64
CA HIS A 109 6.81 4.53 -4.78
C HIS A 109 7.70 5.31 -5.74
N GLY A 110 8.89 5.68 -5.27
CA GLY A 110 9.84 6.55 -5.95
C GLY A 110 9.70 8.01 -5.51
N GLN A 111 9.97 8.95 -6.40
CA GLN A 111 10.07 10.38 -6.11
C GLN A 111 8.72 11.02 -5.81
N GLU A 112 7.70 10.73 -6.62
CA GLU A 112 6.37 11.29 -6.43
C GLU A 112 5.67 10.60 -5.26
N SER A 113 5.19 11.37 -4.29
CA SER A 113 4.31 10.84 -3.24
C SER A 113 2.95 10.54 -3.84
N CYS A 114 2.54 9.27 -3.93
CA CYS A 114 1.18 8.92 -4.34
C CYS A 114 0.45 7.94 -3.42
N TRP A 115 0.88 7.88 -2.17
CA TRP A 115 0.11 7.25 -1.11
C TRP A 115 -0.89 8.27 -0.55
N GLY A 116 -2.20 8.09 -0.79
CA GLY A 116 -3.26 9.01 -0.36
C GLY A 116 -3.97 9.74 -1.51
N ASP A 117 -4.13 11.06 -1.40
CA ASP A 117 -4.95 11.92 -2.30
C ASP A 117 -4.57 11.84 -3.79
N CYS A 118 -3.33 11.46 -4.11
CA CYS A 118 -2.92 11.25 -5.50
C CYS A 118 -3.56 10.02 -6.14
N GLY A 119 -3.99 9.04 -5.33
CA GLY A 119 -4.68 7.83 -5.81
C GLY A 119 -6.06 8.11 -6.42
N SER A 120 -6.69 9.24 -6.08
CA SER A 120 -7.94 9.73 -6.66
C SER A 120 -7.78 10.97 -7.54
N SER A 121 -6.55 11.47 -7.65
CA SER A 121 -6.26 12.68 -8.42
C SER A 121 -6.47 12.45 -9.91
N LEU A 122 -7.08 13.43 -10.57
CA LEU A 122 -7.22 13.44 -12.03
C LEU A 122 -5.93 13.90 -12.71
N THR A 123 -5.18 14.79 -12.05
CA THR A 123 -3.92 15.35 -12.53
C THR A 123 -2.91 15.47 -11.41
N GLY A 124 -1.62 15.41 -11.73
CA GLY A 124 -0.54 15.70 -10.77
C GLY A 124 0.68 16.32 -11.45
N LEU A 125 1.48 17.02 -10.64
CA LEU A 125 2.79 17.52 -11.05
C LEU A 125 3.82 16.42 -10.85
N VAL A 126 4.61 16.15 -11.88
CA VAL A 126 5.77 15.24 -11.82
C VAL A 126 7.03 16.03 -12.16
N PHE A 127 8.16 15.66 -11.57
CA PHE A 127 9.43 16.24 -12.01
C PHE A 127 9.88 15.56 -13.29
N THR A 128 10.30 16.36 -14.27
CA THR A 128 11.02 15.87 -15.45
C THR A 128 12.53 15.98 -15.27
N ASP A 129 12.97 16.86 -14.38
CA ASP A 129 14.36 16.99 -13.96
C ASP A 129 14.41 17.52 -12.53
N ILE A 130 14.92 16.68 -11.64
CA ILE A 130 15.01 16.92 -10.19
C ILE A 130 16.08 17.98 -9.88
N TYR A 131 17.13 18.04 -10.69
CA TYR A 131 18.29 18.89 -10.43
C TYR A 131 18.00 20.35 -10.80
N SER A 132 17.20 20.55 -11.86
CA SER A 132 16.73 21.88 -12.25
C SER A 132 15.36 22.24 -11.66
N GLY A 133 14.68 21.29 -10.99
CA GLY A 133 13.33 21.49 -10.44
C GLY A 133 12.25 21.64 -11.51
N THR A 134 12.49 21.15 -12.72
CA THR A 134 11.55 21.26 -13.84
C THR A 134 10.40 20.25 -13.66
N THR A 135 9.15 20.73 -13.79
CA THR A 135 7.95 19.90 -13.63
C THR A 135 7.05 19.94 -14.85
N ARG A 136 6.19 18.92 -14.99
CA ARG A 136 5.07 18.90 -15.93
C ARG A 136 3.81 18.37 -15.25
N THR A 137 2.64 18.82 -15.71
CA THR A 137 1.37 18.22 -15.31
C THR A 137 1.07 17.00 -16.17
N VAL A 138 0.64 15.92 -15.54
CA VAL A 138 0.17 14.70 -16.22
C VAL A 138 -1.24 14.34 -15.80
N ASN A 139 -1.96 13.65 -16.68
CA ASN A 139 -3.28 13.09 -16.37
C ASN A 139 -3.09 11.74 -15.69
N ILE A 140 -3.49 11.65 -14.41
CA ILE A 140 -3.39 10.44 -13.59
C ILE A 140 -4.65 9.58 -13.76
N ASN A 141 -5.83 10.21 -13.68
CA ASN A 141 -7.14 9.53 -13.74
C ASN A 141 -7.19 8.27 -12.84
N GLY A 142 -6.73 8.37 -11.59
CA GLY A 142 -6.69 7.26 -10.64
C GLY A 142 -5.63 6.17 -10.90
N ASN A 143 -4.84 6.29 -11.97
CA ASN A 143 -3.73 5.38 -12.26
C ASN A 143 -2.41 5.91 -11.68
N ALA A 144 -2.10 5.50 -10.45
CA ALA A 144 -0.84 5.86 -9.78
C ALA A 144 0.41 5.45 -10.59
N GLY A 145 0.33 4.44 -11.46
CA GLY A 145 1.45 4.03 -12.30
C GLY A 145 1.87 5.06 -13.37
N VAL A 146 1.06 6.10 -13.61
CA VAL A 146 1.43 7.22 -14.51
C VAL A 146 2.47 8.15 -13.88
N VAL A 147 2.50 8.19 -12.55
CA VAL A 147 3.34 9.09 -11.76
C VAL A 147 4.35 8.35 -10.91
N ALA A 148 4.22 7.04 -10.74
CA ALA A 148 5.20 6.21 -10.07
C ALA A 148 6.46 6.03 -10.91
N ASP A 149 7.61 6.31 -10.32
CA ASP A 149 8.95 6.03 -10.85
C ASP A 149 9.71 4.99 -9.99
N GLY A 150 9.06 4.48 -8.92
CA GLY A 150 9.51 3.35 -8.11
C GLY A 150 8.76 2.03 -8.39
N PRO A 151 9.23 0.92 -7.79
CA PRO A 151 8.72 -0.41 -8.09
C PRO A 151 7.32 -0.68 -7.53
N PHE A 152 6.91 -0.01 -6.44
CA PHE A 152 5.64 -0.26 -5.76
C PHE A 152 4.69 0.93 -5.81
N TYR A 153 3.52 0.70 -6.38
CA TYR A 153 2.41 1.65 -6.41
C TYR A 153 1.08 0.90 -6.31
N ARG A 154 -0.02 1.65 -6.23
CA ARG A 154 -1.37 1.08 -6.27
C ARG A 154 -1.58 0.33 -7.59
N ASN A 155 -1.93 -0.95 -7.49
CA ASN A 155 -2.08 -1.87 -8.62
C ASN A 155 -0.80 -2.06 -9.44
N SER A 156 0.38 -1.94 -8.80
CA SER A 156 1.65 -2.23 -9.45
C SER A 156 1.70 -3.62 -10.05
N ALA A 157 2.15 -3.67 -11.31
CA ALA A 157 2.43 -4.87 -12.07
C ALA A 157 3.93 -5.05 -12.34
N THR A 158 4.78 -4.28 -11.65
CA THR A 158 6.24 -4.33 -11.79
C THR A 158 6.77 -5.71 -11.42
N ARG A 159 7.55 -6.31 -12.32
CA ARG A 159 8.22 -7.60 -12.13
C ARG A 159 9.72 -7.39 -12.00
N PHE A 160 10.44 -8.37 -11.44
CA PHE A 160 11.91 -8.32 -11.36
C PHE A 160 12.59 -8.08 -12.71
N ARG A 161 12.04 -8.64 -13.80
CA ARG A 161 12.55 -8.43 -15.16
C ARG A 161 12.41 -6.99 -15.67
N ASP A 162 11.51 -6.21 -15.05
CA ASP A 162 11.25 -4.83 -15.46
C ASP A 162 12.27 -3.88 -14.80
N MET A 163 13.10 -4.37 -13.86
CA MET A 163 14.27 -3.69 -13.28
C MET A 163 15.49 -3.92 -14.18
N THR A 164 15.55 -3.21 -15.31
CA THR A 164 16.52 -3.47 -16.39
C THR A 164 17.97 -3.14 -16.06
N ASP A 165 18.20 -2.27 -15.08
CA ASP A 165 19.52 -1.90 -14.54
C ASP A 165 19.95 -2.80 -13.36
N GLY A 166 19.05 -3.68 -12.90
CA GLY A 166 19.30 -4.73 -11.92
C GLY A 166 18.65 -4.49 -10.56
N THR A 167 18.33 -5.58 -9.86
CA THR A 167 17.76 -5.50 -8.51
C THR A 167 18.73 -4.92 -7.48
N SER A 168 20.04 -4.93 -7.76
CA SER A 168 21.08 -4.39 -6.89
C SER A 168 21.19 -2.87 -6.91
N THR A 169 20.62 -2.20 -7.92
CA THR A 169 20.57 -0.73 -8.03
C THR A 169 19.20 -0.16 -7.68
N THR A 170 18.21 -1.02 -7.42
CA THR A 170 16.82 -0.63 -7.15
C THR A 170 16.52 -0.66 -5.66
N ILE A 171 15.98 0.43 -5.12
CA ILE A 171 15.45 0.47 -3.75
C ILE A 171 13.98 0.05 -3.76
N LEU A 172 13.69 -1.08 -3.10
CA LEU A 172 12.34 -1.66 -3.03
C LEU A 172 11.56 -1.22 -1.80
N LEU A 173 12.22 -1.22 -0.64
CA LEU A 173 11.63 -0.92 0.66
C LEU A 173 12.55 0.05 1.41
N GLY A 174 11.96 0.96 2.17
CA GLY A 174 12.65 1.81 3.14
C GLY A 174 12.22 1.48 4.55
N GLU A 175 13.06 1.79 5.54
CA GLU A 175 12.67 1.73 6.95
C GLU A 175 11.89 3.00 7.33
N HIS A 176 10.82 2.83 8.11
CA HIS A 176 10.05 3.89 8.71
C HIS A 176 9.74 3.55 10.17
N SER A 177 10.36 4.30 11.08
CA SER A 177 10.14 4.18 12.52
C SER A 177 9.17 5.26 12.99
N SER A 178 8.25 4.92 13.89
CA SER A 178 7.46 5.94 14.58
C SER A 178 8.33 6.65 15.62
N ARG A 179 9.05 7.71 15.22
CA ARG A 179 9.52 8.73 16.16
C ARG A 179 9.57 10.15 15.61
N LEU A 180 8.83 10.99 16.33
CA LEU A 180 8.67 12.45 16.35
C LEU A 180 7.87 13.04 15.19
#